data_AF-A0A1R1XBM1-F1
#
_entry.id   AF-A0A1R1XBM1-F1
#
_cell.length_a   1.000
_cell.length_b   1.000
_cell.length_c   1.000
_cell.angle_alpha   90.00
_cell.angle_beta   90.00
_cell.angle_gamma   90.00
#
_symmetry.space_group_name_H-M   'P 1'
#
loop_
_entity.id
_entity.type
_entity.pdbx_description
1 polymer ?
#
loop_
_entity_poly.entity_id
_entity_poly.type
_entity_poly.pdbx_seq_one_letter_code
_entity_poly.pdbx_strand_id
1 'polypeptide(L)'
;MSGIVSGCTKSGEKFQLLVTNAHIPSSGIRKKNTISELVSSYKNFNKNFNKQLLLGDLNMDTPASIRLTLKLGTGFQQAKVSNSKGS
;
A
#
# COMPACT_ATOMS: atom_id res chain seq x y z
N MET A 1 -1.64 -10.50 1.76
CA MET A 1 -2.75 -10.70 2.71
C MET A 1 -3.39 -9.34 2.98
N SER A 2 -4.72 -9.24 2.96
CA SER A 2 -5.43 -7.99 3.25
C SER A 2 -6.45 -8.18 4.37
N GLY A 3 -6.67 -7.14 5.17
CA GLY A 3 -7.63 -7.14 6.27
C GLY A 3 -8.20 -5.75 6.52
N ILE A 4 -9.36 -5.69 7.17
CA ILE A 4 -9.99 -4.43 7.55
C ILE A 4 -9.53 -4.07 8.97
N VAL A 5 -9.01 -2.86 9.11
CA VAL A 5 -8.68 -2.26 10.42
C VAL A 5 -9.66 -1.12 10.66
N SER A 6 -10.34 -1.18 11.79
CA SER A 6 -11.28 -0.14 12.24
C SER A 6 -10.72 0.55 13.47
N GLY A 7 -10.99 1.84 13.63
CA GLY A 7 -10.52 2.60 14.77
C GLY A 7 -11.23 3.93 14.95
N CYS A 8 -10.76 4.69 15.92
CA CYS A 8 -11.26 6.01 16.26
C CYS A 8 -10.08 6.97 16.39
N THR A 9 -10.19 8.16 15.80
CA THR A 9 -9.16 9.21 15.94
C THR A 9 -9.18 9.78 17.36
N LYS A 10 -8.15 10.56 17.71
CA LYS A 10 -8.12 11.29 18.99
C LYS A 10 -9.29 12.27 19.14
N SER A 11 -9.88 12.75 18.03
CA SER A 11 -11.05 13.62 18.02
C SER A 11 -12.38 12.86 18.09
N GLY A 12 -12.38 11.53 18.18
CA GLY A 12 -13.60 10.72 18.25
C GLY A 12 -14.14 10.26 16.89
N GLU A 13 -13.49 10.60 15.77
CA GLU A 13 -13.95 10.21 14.44
C GLU A 13 -13.65 8.73 14.17
N LYS A 14 -14.68 7.96 13.82
CA LYS A 14 -14.50 6.56 13.43
C LYS A 14 -13.92 6.46 12.02
N PHE A 15 -13.05 5.48 11.80
CA PHE A 15 -12.53 5.17 10.48
C PHE A 15 -12.41 3.67 10.27
N GLN A 16 -12.41 3.28 8.99
CA GLN A 16 -12.01 1.96 8.53
C GLN A 16 -10.94 2.10 7.45
N LEU A 17 -9.98 1.17 7.46
CA LEU A 17 -8.85 1.09 6.55
C LEU A 17 -8.78 -0.32 6.00
N LEU A 18 -8.65 -0.46 4.68
CA LEU A 18 -8.16 -1.70 4.10
C LEU A 18 -6.64 -1.72 4.19
N VAL A 19 -6.08 -2.68 4.92
CA VAL A 19 -4.65 -2.86 5.09
C VAL A 19 -4.19 -4.07 4.31
N THR A 20 -3.23 -3.90 3.41
CA THR A 20 -2.63 -4.97 2.61
C THR A 20 -1.16 -5.10 2.94
N ASN A 21 -0.75 -6.28 3.40
CA ASN A 21 0.65 -6.68 3.50
C ASN A 21 1.06 -7.43 2.22
N ALA A 22 2.11 -6.96 1.55
CA ALA A 22 2.63 -7.52 0.31
C ALA A 22 4.13 -7.86 0.45
N HIS A 23 4.50 -9.01 -0.11
CA HIS A 23 5.89 -9.36 -0.39
C HIS A 23 6.02 -9.51 -1.90
N ILE A 24 6.74 -8.59 -2.54
CA ILE A 24 6.96 -8.62 -3.99
C ILE A 24 8.31 -9.27 -4.27
N PRO A 25 8.39 -10.28 -5.15
CA PRO A 25 9.67 -10.89 -5.53
C PRO A 25 10.68 -9.88 -6.05
N SER A 26 11.97 -10.15 -5.82
CA SER A 26 13.05 -9.21 -6.16
C SER A 26 13.16 -8.89 -7.65
N SER A 27 12.96 -9.87 -8.53
CA SER A 27 13.11 -9.70 -9.98
C SER A 27 12.31 -10.72 -10.82
N GLY A 28 12.39 -10.56 -12.15
CA GLY A 28 11.88 -11.52 -13.13
C GLY A 28 10.37 -11.50 -13.36
N ILE A 29 9.87 -12.54 -14.03
CA ILE A 29 8.46 -12.67 -14.44
C ILE A 29 7.51 -12.66 -13.23
N ARG A 30 7.93 -13.27 -12.11
CA ARG A 30 7.14 -13.34 -10.88
C ARG A 30 6.87 -11.95 -10.32
N LYS A 31 7.88 -11.07 -10.26
CA LYS A 31 7.72 -9.67 -9.85
C LYS A 31 6.67 -8.96 -10.71
N LYS A 32 6.74 -9.13 -12.04
CA LYS A 32 5.79 -8.51 -12.97
C LYS A 32 4.36 -9.01 -12.72
N ASN A 33 4.18 -10.32 -12.55
CA ASN A 33 2.87 -10.92 -12.30
C ASN A 33 2.28 -10.45 -10.96
N THR A 34 3.08 -10.47 -9.87
CA THR A 34 2.65 -9.98 -8.56
C THR A 34 2.23 -8.51 -8.60
N ILE A 35 2.97 -7.66 -9.32
CA ILE A 35 2.57 -6.25 -9.51
C ILE A 35 1.25 -6.13 -10.28
N SER A 36 1.07 -6.94 -11.34
CA SER A 36 -0.15 -6.92 -12.14
C SER A 36 -1.38 -7.36 -11.35
N GLU A 37 -1.24 -8.41 -10.55
CA GLU A 37 -2.27 -8.89 -9.63
C GLU A 37 -2.60 -7.82 -8.59
N LEU A 38 -1.59 -7.23 -7.96
CA LEU A 38 -1.76 -6.17 -6.96
C LEU A 38 -2.52 -4.97 -7.54
N VAL A 39 -2.12 -4.48 -8.72
CA VAL A 39 -2.81 -3.37 -9.40
C VAL A 39 -4.26 -3.72 -9.72
N SER A 40 -4.52 -4.96 -10.15
CA SER A 40 -5.87 -5.42 -10.46
C SER A 40 -6.74 -5.52 -9.21
N SER A 41 -6.21 -6.00 -8.09
CA SER A 41 -6.90 -6.02 -6.80
C SER A 41 -7.23 -4.61 -6.31
N TYR A 42 -6.27 -3.68 -6.40
CA TYR A 42 -6.48 -2.29 -5.96
C TYR A 42 -7.53 -1.55 -6.80
N LYS A 43 -7.66 -1.84 -8.10
CA LYS A 43 -8.77 -1.32 -8.91
C LYS A 43 -10.15 -1.72 -8.35
N ASN A 44 -10.27 -2.91 -7.77
CA ASN A 44 -11.50 -3.35 -7.13
C ASN A 44 -11.64 -2.76 -5.71
N PHE A 45 -10.56 -2.69 -4.94
CA PHE A 45 -10.58 -2.09 -3.61
C PHE A 45 -10.94 -0.60 -3.63
N ASN A 46 -10.45 0.15 -4.61
CA ASN A 46 -10.76 1.57 -4.79
C ASN A 46 -12.25 1.86 -5.00
N LYS A 47 -13.07 0.85 -5.36
CA LYS A 47 -14.53 1.00 -5.48
C LYS A 47 -15.25 0.92 -4.13
N ASN A 48 -14.65 0.24 -3.16
CA ASN A 48 -15.30 -0.12 -1.89
C ASN A 48 -14.63 0.54 -0.68
N PHE A 49 -13.38 0.98 -0.80
CA PHE A 49 -12.58 1.50 0.30
C PHE A 49 -11.95 2.84 -0.04
N ASN A 50 -12.34 3.87 0.71
CA ASN A 50 -11.83 5.23 0.55
C ASN A 50 -10.47 5.44 1.25
N LYS A 51 -10.11 4.57 2.20
CA LYS A 51 -8.84 4.64 2.92
C LYS A 51 -8.16 3.27 2.88
N GLN A 52 -6.91 3.26 2.41
CA GLN A 52 -6.16 2.03 2.16
C GLN A 52 -4.70 2.20 2.54
N LEU A 53 -4.07 1.13 3.01
CA LEU A 53 -2.66 1.11 3.39
C LEU A 53 -1.99 -0.12 2.76
N LEU A 54 -0.96 0.10 1.95
CA LEU A 54 -0.05 -0.94 1.45
C LEU A 54 1.23 -0.92 2.27
N LEU A 55 1.64 -2.07 2.81
CA LEU A 55 2.87 -2.24 3.57
C LEU A 55 3.55 -3.58 3.24
N GLY A 56 4.78 -3.74 3.71
CA GLY A 56 5.58 -4.95 3.53
C GLY A 56 6.86 -4.71 2.73
N ASP A 57 7.45 -5.79 2.24
CA ASP A 57 8.67 -5.77 1.43
C ASP A 57 8.33 -5.74 -0.06
N LEU A 58 8.50 -4.57 -0.67
CA LEU A 58 8.22 -4.37 -2.09
C LEU A 58 9.39 -4.74 -3.00
N ASN A 59 10.59 -5.01 -2.46
CA ASN A 59 11.83 -5.18 -3.22
C ASN A 59 12.00 -4.14 -4.34
N MET A 60 11.76 -2.86 -4.00
CA MET A 60 11.80 -1.72 -4.92
C MET A 60 12.55 -0.57 -4.28
N ASP A 61 13.27 0.19 -5.09
CA ASP A 61 13.77 1.49 -4.70
C ASP A 61 12.62 2.50 -4.54
N THR A 62 12.94 3.67 -4.00
CA THR A 62 11.95 4.74 -3.79
C THR A 62 11.27 5.16 -5.10
N PRO A 63 11.99 5.43 -6.21
CA PRO A 63 11.35 5.80 -7.47
C PRO A 63 10.38 4.74 -8.03
N ALA A 64 10.75 3.45 -7.98
CA ALA A 64 9.86 2.38 -8.44
C ALA A 64 8.64 2.23 -7.54
N SER A 65 8.80 2.41 -6.23
CA SER A 65 7.69 2.40 -5.27
C SER A 65 6.71 3.54 -5.54
N ILE A 66 7.21 4.75 -5.84
CA ILE A 66 6.37 5.90 -6.24
C ILE A 66 5.60 5.57 -7.53
N ARG A 67 6.27 5.04 -8.56
CA ARG A 67 5.59 4.63 -9.80
C ARG A 67 4.53 3.55 -9.56
N LEU A 68 4.79 2.62 -8.65
CA LEU A 68 3.79 1.62 -8.26
C LEU A 68 2.59 2.28 -7.60
N THR A 69 2.79 3.19 -6.64
CA THR A 69 1.68 3.89 -5.96
C THR A 69 0.77 4.62 -6.95
N LEU A 70 1.34 5.29 -7.97
CA LEU A 70 0.56 5.94 -9.04
C LEU A 70 -0.30 4.96 -9.86
N LYS A 71 0.16 3.71 -10.02
CA LYS A 71 -0.60 2.65 -10.73
C LYS A 71 -1.73 2.06 -9.88
N LEU A 72 -1.60 2.09 -8.55
CA LEU A 72 -2.60 1.54 -7.64
C LEU A 72 -3.85 2.42 -7.54
N GLY A 73 -3.71 3.74 -7.72
CA GLY A 73 -4.84 4.66 -7.80
C GLY A 73 -4.45 6.11 -7.55
N THR A 74 -5.39 7.02 -7.82
CA THR A 74 -5.26 8.43 -7.50
C THR A 74 -5.26 8.62 -5.97
N GLY A 75 -4.34 9.45 -5.47
CA GLY A 75 -4.26 9.76 -4.03
C GLY A 75 -3.38 8.82 -3.19
N PHE A 76 -2.85 7.73 -3.74
CA PHE A 76 -1.81 6.96 -3.05
C PHE A 76 -0.54 7.79 -2.93
N GLN A 77 0.00 7.82 -1.71
CA GLN A 77 1.24 8.51 -1.39
C GLN A 77 2.12 7.58 -0.56
N GLN A 78 3.42 7.62 -0.82
CA GLN A 78 4.37 6.99 0.05
C GLN A 78 4.37 7.71 1.40
N ALA A 79 4.24 6.96 2.49
CA ALA A 79 4.37 7.53 3.84
C ALA A 79 5.74 8.20 3.99
N LYS A 80 5.76 9.46 4.44
CA LYS A 80 7.00 10.12 4.84
C LYS A 80 7.45 9.50 6.15
N VAL A 81 8.42 8.60 6.07
CA VAL A 81 8.97 7.97 7.27
C VAL A 81 10.00 8.91 7.87
N SER A 82 9.67 9.52 9.00
CA SER A 82 10.66 10.20 9.84
C SER A 82 11.26 9.15 10.78
N ASN A 83 12.20 8.36 10.27
CA ASN A 83 13.02 7.54 11.16
C ASN A 83 13.80 8.51 12.07
N SER A 84 13.85 8.25 13.38
CA SER A 84 14.85 8.90 14.22
C SER A 84 16.22 8.58 13.63
N LYS A 85 17.13 9.56 13.54
CA LYS A 85 18.55 9.25 13.42
C LYS A 85 18.85 8.38 14.64
N GLY A 86 19.03 7.08 14.46
CA GLY A 86 19.23 6.17 15.60
C GLY A 86 20.29 6.72 16.54
N SER A 87 20.06 6.54 17.84
CA SER A 87 21.08 6.68 18.89
C SER A 87 22.22 5.70 18.65
#